data_AF-A0A7S7NX81-F1
#
_entry.id   AF-A0A7S7NX81-F1
#
_cell.length_a   1.000
_cell.length_b   1.000
_cell.length_c   1.000
_cell.angle_alpha   90.00
_cell.angle_beta   90.00
_cell.angle_gamma   90.00
#
_symmetry.space_group_name_H-M   'P 1'
#
loop_
_entity.id
_entity.type
_entity.pdbx_description
1 polymer ?
#
loop_
_entity_poly.entity_id
_entity_poly.type
_entity_poly.pdbx_seq_one_letter_code
_entity_poly.pdbx_strand_id
1 'polypeptide(L)'
;MLTDSPQKAQESGRASEDFVNYHYVLSDDEKFAIVEFSVQRPTKASLEKINAIAASKEPGVAVFEHGKSSRQAMEAEFRKYKKDFSFEEFAGFKVQGGKN
;
A
#
# COMPACT_ATOMS: atom_id res chain seq x y z
N MET A 1 -0.59 54.54 17.15
CA MET A 1 -1.78 53.74 16.77
C MET A 1 -1.26 52.48 16.08
N LEU A 2 -1.16 51.37 16.82
CA LEU A 2 -0.82 50.06 16.26
C LEU A 2 -2.14 49.40 15.86
N THR A 3 -2.34 49.16 14.57
CA THR A 3 -3.45 48.34 14.08
C THR A 3 -3.09 46.88 14.27
N ASP A 4 -3.74 46.25 15.25
CA ASP A 4 -3.79 44.82 15.44
C ASP A 4 -4.57 44.21 14.25
N SER A 5 -3.85 43.57 13.33
CA SER A 5 -4.47 42.79 12.26
C SER A 5 -4.88 41.45 12.83
N PRO A 6 -6.15 41.02 12.73
CA PRO A 6 -6.55 39.72 13.23
C PRO A 6 -5.88 38.63 12.41
N GLN A 7 -5.01 37.87 13.07
CA GLN A 7 -4.40 36.66 12.56
C GLN A 7 -5.53 35.65 12.34
N LYS A 8 -6.05 35.59 11.11
CA LYS A 8 -7.02 34.58 10.70
C LYS A 8 -6.39 33.22 10.98
N ALA A 9 -6.88 32.54 12.01
CA ALA A 9 -6.52 31.16 12.28
C ALA A 9 -6.85 30.37 11.01
N GLN A 10 -5.81 30.05 10.24
CA GLN A 10 -5.92 29.17 9.10
C GLN A 10 -6.16 27.79 9.70
N GLU A 11 -7.44 27.48 9.88
CA GLU A 11 -7.95 26.17 10.23
C GLU A 11 -7.49 25.19 9.15
N SER A 12 -6.28 24.65 9.31
CA SER A 12 -5.78 23.55 8.51
C SER A 12 -6.44 22.26 8.97
N GLY A 13 -7.76 22.24 8.94
CA GLY A 13 -8.54 21.02 8.80
C GLY A 13 -8.41 20.56 7.35
N ARG A 14 -7.22 20.09 6.95
CA ARG A 14 -7.17 19.14 5.84
C ARG A 14 -7.98 17.95 6.32
N ALA A 15 -9.19 17.79 5.80
CA ALA A 15 -9.83 16.48 5.81
C ALA A 15 -8.73 15.50 5.37
N SER A 16 -8.38 14.54 6.23
CA SER A 16 -7.40 13.53 5.88
C SER A 16 -7.99 12.76 4.72
N GLU A 17 -7.64 13.16 3.50
CA GLU A 17 -8.16 12.57 2.28
C GLU A 17 -7.86 11.06 2.31
N ASP A 18 -8.90 10.27 2.04
CA ASP A 18 -8.89 8.80 2.07
C ASP A 18 -8.09 8.23 0.90
N PHE A 19 -6.76 8.27 1.02
CA PHE A 19 -5.84 7.77 0.00
C PHE A 19 -5.50 6.30 0.22
N VAL A 20 -5.61 5.54 -0.87
CA VAL A 20 -4.97 4.23 -1.01
C VAL A 20 -3.64 4.49 -1.72
N ASN A 21 -2.54 4.11 -1.08
CA ASN A 21 -1.22 4.15 -1.69
C ASN A 21 -1.04 2.89 -2.54
N TYR A 22 -0.26 3.00 -3.60
CA TYR A 22 0.18 1.84 -4.37
C TYR A 22 1.65 1.96 -4.75
N HIS A 23 2.30 0.81 -4.85
CA HIS A 23 3.63 0.65 -5.39
C HIS A 23 3.64 -0.56 -6.31
N TYR A 24 4.42 -0.53 -7.39
CA TYR A 24 4.49 -1.66 -8.31
C TYR A 24 5.88 -1.87 -8.88
N VAL A 25 6.12 -3.10 -9.31
CA VAL A 25 7.28 -3.50 -10.10
C VAL A 25 6.81 -4.36 -11.26
N LEU A 26 7.39 -4.16 -12.44
CA LEU A 26 7.10 -4.98 -13.61
C LEU A 26 7.75 -6.36 -13.48
N SER A 27 7.13 -7.37 -14.06
CA SER A 27 7.74 -8.68 -14.26
C SER A 27 8.93 -8.58 -15.21
N ASP A 28 9.81 -9.59 -15.18
CA ASP A 28 11.00 -9.63 -16.06
C ASP A 28 10.64 -9.67 -17.55
N ASP A 29 9.44 -10.13 -17.89
CA ASP A 29 8.91 -10.17 -19.25
C ASP A 29 8.00 -8.98 -19.60
N GLU A 30 7.83 -8.04 -18.67
CA GLU A 30 6.99 -6.83 -18.78
C GLU A 30 5.50 -7.07 -19.08
N LYS A 31 5.02 -8.32 -18.99
CA LYS A 31 3.61 -8.67 -19.25
C LYS A 31 2.74 -8.57 -18.01
N PHE A 32 3.35 -8.60 -16.82
CA PHE A 32 2.66 -8.55 -15.54
C PHE A 32 3.30 -7.48 -14.65
N ALA A 33 2.58 -7.12 -13.60
CA ALA A 33 3.09 -6.27 -12.54
C ALA A 33 2.73 -6.87 -11.18
N ILE A 34 3.67 -6.80 -10.24
CA ILE A 34 3.40 -7.05 -8.83
C ILE A 34 3.05 -5.70 -8.23
N VAL A 35 1.88 -5.60 -7.61
CA VAL A 35 1.34 -4.34 -7.07
C VAL A 35 1.03 -4.52 -5.58
N GLU A 36 1.57 -3.65 -4.75
CA GLU A 36 1.16 -3.50 -3.35
C GLU A 36 0.17 -2.35 -3.24
N PHE A 37 -0.97 -2.59 -2.60
CA PHE A 37 -1.89 -1.55 -2.16
C PHE A 37 -1.84 -1.42 -0.65
N SER A 38 -1.69 -0.20 -0.13
CA SER A 38 -1.58 0.03 1.31
C SER A 38 -2.32 1.29 1.76
N VAL A 39 -2.78 1.27 3.01
CA VAL A 39 -3.48 2.40 3.64
C VAL A 39 -2.79 2.71 4.96
N GLN A 40 -2.27 3.93 5.10
CA GLN A 40 -1.56 4.35 6.32
C GLN A 40 -2.52 4.68 7.47
N ARG A 41 -3.70 5.23 7.16
CA ARG A 41 -4.74 5.57 8.14
C ARG A 41 -6.08 5.00 7.68
N PRO A 42 -6.42 3.76 8.10
CA PRO A 42 -7.61 3.10 7.61
C PRO A 42 -8.87 3.81 8.13
N THR A 43 -9.63 4.37 7.19
CA THR A 43 -11.02 4.80 7.36
C THR A 43 -11.97 3.78 6.73
N LYS A 44 -13.26 3.86 7.05
CA LYS A 44 -14.28 2.99 6.43
C LYS A 44 -14.21 3.03 4.89
N ALA A 45 -14.08 4.21 4.30
CA ALA A 45 -14.02 4.37 2.85
C ALA A 45 -12.74 3.77 2.24
N SER A 46 -11.58 3.98 2.87
CA SER A 46 -10.33 3.38 2.39
C SER A 46 -10.32 1.84 2.50
N LEU A 47 -10.91 1.29 3.56
CA LEU A 47 -11.06 -0.15 3.75
C LEU A 47 -12.03 -0.74 2.71
N GLU A 48 -13.13 -0.08 2.40
CA GLU A 48 -14.06 -0.51 1.34
C GLU A 48 -13.34 -0.60 -0.02
N LYS A 49 -12.47 0.37 -0.34
CA LYS A 49 -11.65 0.34 -1.57
C LYS A 49 -10.66 -0.82 -1.59
N ILE A 50 -9.92 -1.04 -0.49
CA ILE A 50 -8.98 -2.18 -0.38
C ILE A 50 -9.72 -3.51 -0.47
N ASN A 51 -10.87 -3.63 0.19
CA ASN A 51 -11.68 -4.85 0.16
C ASN A 51 -12.21 -5.14 -1.25
N ALA A 52 -12.56 -4.11 -2.02
CA ALA A 52 -12.97 -4.29 -3.42
C ALA A 52 -11.83 -4.82 -4.29
N ILE A 53 -10.60 -4.32 -4.09
CA ILE A 53 -9.39 -4.85 -4.76
C ILE A 53 -9.13 -6.29 -4.33
N ALA A 54 -9.21 -6.55 -3.03
CA ALA A 54 -8.95 -7.88 -2.46
C ALA A 54 -9.98 -8.93 -2.93
N ALA A 55 -11.20 -8.50 -3.23
CA ALA A 55 -12.27 -9.34 -3.76
C ALA A 55 -12.21 -9.54 -5.27
N SER A 56 -11.20 -9.00 -5.97
CA SER A 56 -11.07 -9.13 -7.42
C SER A 56 -10.99 -10.60 -7.85
N LYS A 57 -11.74 -10.94 -8.90
CA LYS A 57 -11.77 -12.27 -9.52
C LYS A 57 -11.42 -12.21 -11.01
N GLU A 58 -10.81 -11.12 -11.44
CA GLU A 58 -10.44 -10.91 -12.83
C GLU A 58 -9.45 -12.01 -13.29
N PRO A 59 -9.62 -12.58 -14.49
CA PRO A 59 -8.70 -13.58 -15.01
C PRO A 59 -7.26 -13.05 -15.04
N GLY A 60 -6.32 -13.84 -14.53
CA GLY A 60 -4.90 -13.45 -14.47
C GLY A 60 -4.52 -12.54 -13.31
N VAL A 61 -5.46 -12.22 -12.40
CA VAL A 61 -5.17 -11.49 -11.16
C VAL A 61 -5.08 -12.47 -10.00
N ALA A 62 -3.91 -12.54 -9.35
CA ALA A 62 -3.71 -13.23 -8.09
C ALA A 62 -3.62 -12.20 -6.96
N VAL A 63 -4.48 -12.34 -5.96
CA VAL A 63 -4.54 -11.42 -4.81
C VAL A 63 -3.95 -12.12 -3.59
N PHE A 64 -3.09 -11.40 -2.88
CA PHE A 64 -2.55 -11.81 -1.59
C PHE A 64 -2.80 -10.71 -0.55
N GLU A 65 -3.14 -11.12 0.67
CA GLU A 65 -3.35 -10.20 1.79
C GLU A 65 -2.25 -10.40 2.83
N HIS A 66 -1.58 -9.30 3.19
CA HIS A 66 -0.59 -9.30 4.26
C HIS A 66 -1.23 -9.78 5.58
N GLY A 67 -0.55 -10.71 6.27
CA GLY A 67 -1.02 -11.29 7.53
C GLY A 67 -2.01 -12.46 7.37
N LYS A 68 -2.60 -12.67 6.19
CA LYS A 68 -3.38 -13.89 5.87
C LYS A 68 -2.56 -14.89 5.07
N SER A 69 -1.84 -14.40 4.06
CA SER A 69 -0.93 -15.21 3.26
C SER A 69 0.45 -15.26 3.93
N SER A 70 1.08 -16.43 3.97
CA SER A 70 2.43 -16.53 4.49
C SER A 70 3.40 -15.80 3.55
N ARG A 71 4.39 -15.11 4.13
CA ARG A 71 5.41 -14.39 3.35
C ARG A 71 6.07 -15.31 2.32
N GLN A 72 6.46 -16.52 2.74
CA GLN A 72 7.07 -17.51 1.85
C GLN A 72 6.19 -17.89 0.66
N ALA A 73 4.88 -18.05 0.86
CA ALA A 73 3.98 -18.39 -0.24
C ALA A 73 3.88 -17.24 -1.26
N MET A 74 3.77 -16.00 -0.78
CA MET A 74 3.73 -14.82 -1.66
C MET A 74 5.05 -14.65 -2.43
N GLU A 75 6.19 -14.75 -1.73
CA GLU A 75 7.52 -14.60 -2.35
C GLU A 75 7.78 -15.70 -3.41
N ALA A 76 7.35 -16.94 -3.14
CA ALA A 76 7.44 -18.04 -4.09
C ALA A 76 6.58 -17.80 -5.34
N GLU A 77 5.38 -17.22 -5.19
CA GLU A 77 4.53 -16.85 -6.32
C GLU A 77 5.16 -15.72 -7.14
N PHE A 78 5.59 -14.64 -6.47
CA PHE A 78 6.16 -13.46 -7.09
C PHE A 78 7.45 -13.76 -7.85
N ARG A 79 8.27 -14.69 -7.37
CA ARG A 79 9.48 -15.14 -8.06
C ARG A 79 9.23 -15.88 -9.37
N LYS A 80 8.00 -16.32 -9.66
CA LYS A 80 7.64 -16.83 -10.99
C LYS A 80 7.65 -15.73 -12.05
N TYR A 81 7.41 -14.48 -11.64
CA TYR A 81 7.27 -13.33 -12.54
C TYR A 81 8.47 -12.37 -12.46
N LYS A 82 9.14 -12.27 -11.30
CA LYS A 82 10.34 -11.46 -11.10
C LYS A 82 11.36 -12.29 -10.32
N LYS A 83 12.39 -12.81 -11.00
CA LYS A 83 13.33 -13.80 -10.42
C LYS A 83 14.03 -13.29 -9.15
N ASP A 84 14.46 -12.04 -9.20
CA ASP A 84 15.18 -11.38 -8.11
C ASP A 84 14.24 -10.69 -7.11
N PHE A 85 12.95 -11.07 -7.08
CA PHE A 85 12.00 -10.45 -6.17
C PHE A 85 12.36 -10.70 -4.70
N SER A 86 12.34 -9.59 -3.95
CA SER A 86 12.59 -9.50 -2.52
C SER A 86 11.56 -8.54 -1.92
N PHE A 87 10.87 -8.95 -0.84
CA PHE A 87 9.97 -8.04 -0.13
C PHE A 87 10.71 -6.84 0.49
N GLU A 88 11.97 -7.01 0.87
CA GLU A 88 12.76 -5.94 1.50
C GLU A 88 12.97 -4.78 0.54
N GLU A 89 13.20 -5.10 -0.73
CA GLU A 89 13.38 -4.11 -1.80
C GLU A 89 12.04 -3.60 -2.35
N PHE A 90 11.03 -4.47 -2.43
CA PHE A 90 9.77 -4.15 -3.08
C PHE A 90 8.84 -3.26 -2.25
N ALA A 91 8.74 -3.47 -0.94
CA ALA A 91 7.76 -2.77 -0.11
C ALA A 91 8.40 -1.88 0.96
N GLY A 92 9.71 -1.60 0.85
CA GLY A 92 10.44 -0.82 1.85
C GLY A 92 10.19 -1.36 3.26
N PHE A 93 10.13 -2.70 3.41
CA PHE A 93 9.87 -3.37 4.67
C PHE A 93 10.94 -2.94 5.68
N LYS A 94 10.66 -1.90 6.48
CA LYS A 94 11.18 -1.87 7.83
C LYS A 94 10.51 -3.01 8.54
N VAL A 95 11.18 -4.17 8.58
CA VAL A 95 11.00 -5.10 9.68
C VAL A 95 11.14 -4.25 10.94
N GLN A 96 10.04 -3.92 11.61
CA GLN A 96 10.13 -3.55 13.01
C GLN A 96 10.63 -4.83 13.68
N GLY A 97 11.97 -4.92 13.80
CA GLY A 97 12.63 -5.88 14.64
C GLY A 97 12.21 -5.58 16.07
N GLY A 98 11.06 -6.12 16.47
CA GLY A 98 10.72 -6.34 17.85
C GLY A 98 11.67 -7.40 18.37
N LYS A 99 12.83 -6.96 18.87
CA LYS A 99 13.54 -7.71 19.90
C LYS A 99 12.57 -7.89 21.07
N ASN A 100 12.36 -9.13 21.49
CA ASN A 100 12.26 -9.51 22.89
C ASN A 100 12.81 -10.93 23.01
#